data_AF-A0A6P0Z613-F1
#
_entry.id   AF-A0A6P0Z613-F1
#
_cell.length_a   1.000
_cell.length_b   1.000
_cell.length_c   1.000
_cell.angle_alpha   90.00
_cell.angle_beta   90.00
_cell.angle_gamma   90.00
#
_symmetry.space_group_name_H-M   'P 1'
#
loop_
_entity.id
_entity.type
_entity.pdbx_description
1 polymer ?
#
loop_
_entity_poly.entity_id
_entity_poly.type
_entity_poly.pdbx_seq_one_letter_code
_entity_poly.pdbx_strand_id
1 'polypeptide(L)'
;MHKIAAHHLIHAWEARYTPDFSKLTFREKHLNIYKLLDLASPRGRKNTAEEVKQLLNFKCQVAGIHSNILFSYIPNIVNLVDAKRLSQSIQVVYEKVLEIYQQQPPLTFP
;
A
#
# COMPACT_ATOMS: atom_id res chain seq x y z
N MET A 1 -13.42 13.65 -29.56
CA MET A 1 -13.29 12.52 -28.62
C MET A 1 -11.90 11.92 -28.77
N HIS A 2 -10.97 12.21 -27.85
CA HIS A 2 -9.65 11.56 -27.87
C HIS A 2 -9.83 10.10 -27.43
N LYS A 3 -9.58 9.16 -28.35
CA LYS A 3 -9.45 7.74 -28.01
C LYS A 3 -8.20 7.59 -27.14
N ILE A 4 -8.37 7.54 -25.82
CA ILE A 4 -7.28 7.13 -24.93
C ILE A 4 -7.07 5.65 -25.20
N ALA A 5 -6.03 5.32 -25.97
CA ALA A 5 -5.70 3.94 -26.29
C ALA A 5 -5.36 3.20 -24.99
N ALA A 6 -5.85 1.96 -24.84
CA ALA A 6 -5.73 1.17 -23.62
C ALA A 6 -4.30 1.14 -23.03
N HIS A 7 -3.28 1.18 -23.89
CA HIS A 7 -1.87 1.27 -23.46
C HIS A 7 -1.55 2.49 -22.57
N HIS A 8 -2.16 3.64 -22.80
CA HIS A 8 -1.96 4.85 -21.98
C HIS A 8 -2.62 4.68 -20.61
N LEU A 9 -3.78 4.03 -20.54
CA LEU A 9 -4.43 3.72 -19.26
C LEU A 9 -3.62 2.68 -18.48
N ILE A 10 -3.07 1.67 -19.16
CA ILE A 10 -2.21 0.65 -18.56
C ILE A 10 -0.92 1.29 -18.02
N HIS A 11 -0.25 2.13 -18.80
CA HIS A 11 0.95 2.84 -18.32
C HIS A 11 0.65 3.83 -17.20
N ALA A 12 -0.48 4.54 -17.25
CA ALA A 12 -0.88 5.41 -16.15
C ALA A 12 -1.23 4.62 -14.88
N TRP A 13 -1.80 3.42 -15.02
CA TRP A 13 -2.08 2.52 -13.92
C TRP A 13 -0.78 1.96 -13.35
N GLU A 14 0.11 1.44 -14.19
CA GLU A 14 1.45 0.97 -13.82
C GLU A 14 2.22 2.03 -13.04
N ALA A 15 2.38 3.23 -13.60
CA ALA A 15 3.09 4.34 -12.95
C ALA A 15 2.49 4.74 -11.58
N ARG A 16 1.19 4.46 -11.35
CA ARG A 16 0.52 4.72 -10.07
C ARG A 16 0.82 3.66 -9.00
N TYR A 17 1.12 2.44 -9.42
CA TYR A 17 1.36 1.30 -8.53
C TYR A 17 2.83 0.84 -8.52
N THR A 18 3.68 1.32 -9.43
CA THR A 18 5.13 1.15 -9.35
C THR A 18 5.63 1.86 -8.08
N PRO A 19 6.20 1.13 -7.11
CA PRO A 19 6.72 1.76 -5.92
C PRO A 19 7.89 2.67 -6.29
N ASP A 20 7.72 3.96 -6.10
CA ASP A 20 8.80 4.93 -6.26
C ASP A 20 9.73 4.88 -5.04
N PHE A 21 10.76 4.04 -5.15
CA PHE A 21 11.80 3.92 -4.13
C PHE A 21 12.80 5.09 -4.13
N SER A 22 12.72 6.04 -5.07
CA SER A 22 13.59 7.22 -5.05
C SER A 22 13.37 8.08 -3.81
N LYS A 23 12.21 7.95 -3.15
CA LYS A 23 11.90 8.57 -1.85
C LYS A 23 12.51 7.85 -0.66
N LEU A 24 13.04 6.64 -0.83
CA LEU A 24 13.89 5.98 0.17
C LEU A 24 15.30 6.60 0.20
N THR A 25 15.42 7.91 -0.04
CA THR A 25 16.63 8.65 0.29
C THR A 25 16.85 8.53 1.80
N PHE A 26 17.96 7.92 2.19
CA PHE A 26 18.44 7.95 3.56
C PHE A 26 18.62 9.43 3.96
N ARG A 27 17.66 9.96 4.71
CA ARG A 27 17.77 11.31 5.31
C ARG A 27 18.83 11.36 6.40
N GLU A 28 19.22 10.21 6.93
CA GLU A 28 20.28 10.08 7.92
C GLU A 28 21.64 9.98 7.21
N LYS A 29 22.54 10.93 7.48
CA LYS A 29 23.94 10.91 7.00
C LYS A 29 24.72 9.66 7.46
N HIS A 30 24.22 9.00 8.50
CA HIS A 30 24.78 7.77 9.05
C HIS A 30 23.67 6.76 9.32
N LEU A 31 23.81 5.58 8.73
CA LEU A 31 22.95 4.42 8.95
C LEU A 31 23.29 3.79 10.30
N ASN A 32 22.38 3.88 11.28
CA ASN A 32 22.56 3.17 12.55
C ASN A 32 22.20 1.68 12.36
N ILE A 33 23.23 0.84 12.22
CA ILE A 33 23.09 -0.61 12.01
C ILE A 33 22.31 -1.27 13.15
N TYR A 34 22.48 -0.83 14.40
CA TYR A 34 21.73 -1.37 15.55
C TYR A 34 20.23 -1.07 15.44
N LYS A 35 19.87 0.13 14.97
CA LYS A 35 18.47 0.51 14.73
C LYS A 35 17.86 -0.32 13.60
N LEU A 36 18.64 -0.62 12.54
CA LEU A 36 18.18 -1.51 11.48
C LEU A 36 17.97 -2.94 11.97
N LEU A 37 18.88 -3.46 12.80
CA LEU A 37 18.74 -4.78 13.38
C LEU A 37 17.54 -4.88 14.32
N ASP A 38 17.28 -3.84 15.11
CA ASP A 38 16.09 -3.77 15.95
C ASP A 38 14.81 -3.75 15.11
N LEU A 39 14.76 -2.96 14.03
CA LEU A 39 13.64 -2.93 13.08
C LEU A 39 13.45 -4.27 12.34
N ALA A 40 14.55 -4.95 12.00
CA ALA A 40 14.54 -6.28 11.37
C ALA A 40 14.32 -7.42 12.37
N SER A 41 14.27 -7.14 13.67
CA SER A 41 13.95 -8.15 14.69
C SER A 41 12.48 -8.60 14.56
N PRO A 42 12.09 -9.77 15.08
CA PRO A 42 10.70 -10.20 15.09
C PRO A 42 9.76 -9.17 15.74
N ARG A 43 10.24 -8.51 16.81
CA ARG A 43 9.49 -7.44 17.49
C ARG A 43 9.38 -6.19 16.62
N GLY A 44 10.48 -5.77 16.00
CA GLY A 44 10.50 -4.63 15.08
C GLY A 44 9.54 -4.83 13.92
N ARG A 45 9.59 -5.99 13.26
CA ARG A 45 8.67 -6.35 12.17
C ARG A 45 7.21 -6.39 12.61
N LYS A 46 6.92 -6.92 13.81
CA LYS A 46 5.55 -6.90 14.36
C LYS A 46 5.05 -5.46 14.52
N ASN A 47 5.86 -4.57 15.09
CA ASN A 47 5.49 -3.16 15.25
C ASN A 47 5.27 -2.47 13.91
N THR A 48 6.18 -2.64 12.95
CA THR A 48 6.03 -2.11 11.59
C THR A 48 4.74 -2.63 10.93
N ALA A 49 4.44 -3.91 11.06
CA ALA A 49 3.24 -4.48 10.47
C ALA A 49 1.95 -3.91 11.08
N GLU A 50 1.91 -3.66 12.39
CA GLU A 50 0.77 -2.99 13.04
C GLU A 50 0.60 -1.55 12.55
N GLU A 51 1.69 -0.78 12.44
CA GLU A 51 1.65 0.58 11.89
C GLU A 51 1.14 0.60 10.44
N VAL A 52 1.65 -0.31 9.60
CA VAL A 52 1.21 -0.42 8.20
C VAL A 52 -0.25 -0.86 8.11
N LYS A 53 -0.70 -1.76 8.98
CA LYS A 53 -2.11 -2.17 9.05
C LYS A 53 -3.04 -1.01 9.42
N GLN A 54 -2.65 -0.19 10.39
CA GLN A 54 -3.40 1.02 10.74
C GLN A 54 -3.45 2.01 9.57
N LEU A 55 -2.31 2.23 8.89
CA LEU A 55 -2.23 3.10 7.72
C LEU A 55 -3.10 2.57 6.57
N LEU A 56 -3.06 1.27 6.29
CA LEU A 56 -3.89 0.62 5.27
C LEU A 56 -5.37 0.84 5.54
N ASN A 57 -5.83 0.57 6.77
CA ASN A 57 -7.21 0.80 7.18
C ASN A 57 -7.64 2.25 6.96
N PHE A 58 -6.81 3.20 7.37
CA PHE A 58 -7.06 4.63 7.14
C PHE A 58 -7.16 4.97 5.65
N LYS A 59 -6.20 4.50 4.84
CA LYS A 59 -6.18 4.78 3.40
C LYS A 59 -7.38 4.17 2.68
N CYS A 60 -7.79 2.94 3.02
CA CYS A 60 -8.99 2.31 2.48
C CYS A 60 -10.27 3.07 2.85
N GLN A 61 -10.40 3.55 4.09
CA GLN A 61 -11.54 4.37 4.50
C GLN A 61 -11.59 5.70 3.74
N VAL A 62 -10.47 6.42 3.64
CA VAL A 62 -10.37 7.68 2.89
C VAL A 62 -10.68 7.47 1.41
N ALA A 63 -10.18 6.41 0.80
CA ALA A 63 -10.47 6.05 -0.58
C ALA A 63 -11.97 5.78 -0.78
N GLY A 64 -12.63 5.10 0.18
CA GLY A 64 -14.07 4.89 0.18
C GLY A 64 -14.87 6.20 0.22
N ILE A 65 -14.46 7.16 1.07
CA ILE A 65 -15.08 8.49 1.16
C ILE A 65 -14.90 9.26 -0.16
N HIS A 66 -13.69 9.33 -0.70
CA HIS A 66 -13.44 10.03 -1.97
C HIS A 66 -14.18 9.39 -3.14
N SER A 67 -14.26 8.06 -3.19
CA SER A 67 -15.05 7.34 -4.19
C SER A 67 -16.53 7.72 -4.09
N ASN A 68 -17.08 7.75 -2.88
CA ASN A 68 -18.48 8.14 -2.66
C ASN A 68 -18.74 9.60 -3.11
N ILE A 69 -17.83 10.53 -2.79
CA ILE A 69 -17.94 11.93 -3.25
C ILE A 69 -17.88 12.02 -4.78
N LEU A 70 -16.96 11.30 -5.42
CA LEU A 70 -16.78 11.32 -6.88
C LEU A 70 -17.89 10.62 -7.65
N PHE A 71 -18.63 9.68 -7.05
CA PHE A 71 -19.64 8.92 -7.79
C PHE A 71 -21.07 9.19 -7.33
N SER A 72 -21.27 9.89 -6.21
CA SER A 72 -22.59 10.39 -5.81
C SER A 72 -23.21 11.33 -6.85
N TYR A 73 -22.39 12.04 -7.65
CA TYR A 73 -22.89 12.89 -8.75
C TYR A 73 -23.22 12.12 -10.04
N ILE A 74 -22.84 10.84 -10.17
CA ILE A 74 -23.20 9.98 -11.32
C ILE A 74 -23.71 8.61 -10.81
N PRO A 75 -24.99 8.53 -10.39
CA PRO A 75 -25.53 7.38 -9.67
C PRO A 75 -25.53 6.03 -10.41
N ASN A 76 -25.23 6.01 -11.72
CA ASN A 76 -25.38 4.82 -12.57
C ASN A 76 -24.09 4.35 -13.27
N ILE A 77 -22.95 5.01 -13.05
CA ILE A 77 -21.69 4.61 -13.69
C ILE A 77 -20.81 3.77 -12.76
N VAL A 78 -20.86 4.01 -11.45
CA VAL A 78 -20.03 3.28 -10.49
C VAL A 78 -20.90 2.66 -9.39
N ASN A 79 -20.90 1.33 -9.37
CA ASN A 79 -21.51 0.58 -8.28
C ASN A 79 -20.63 0.70 -7.02
N LEU A 80 -21.08 1.49 -6.05
CA LEU A 80 -20.38 1.68 -4.77
C LEU A 80 -20.16 0.37 -4.01
N VAL A 81 -21.01 -0.63 -4.22
CA VAL A 81 -20.85 -1.98 -3.64
C VAL A 81 -19.62 -2.67 -4.22
N ASP A 82 -19.41 -2.58 -5.54
CA ASP A 82 -18.27 -3.20 -6.20
C ASP A 82 -16.96 -2.47 -5.87
N ALA A 83 -17.00 -1.13 -5.75
CA ALA A 83 -15.87 -0.34 -5.28
C ALA A 83 -15.47 -0.71 -3.84
N LYS A 84 -16.46 -0.92 -2.95
CA LYS A 84 -16.21 -1.38 -1.57
C LYS A 84 -15.61 -2.79 -1.55
N ARG A 85 -16.16 -3.72 -2.35
CA ARG A 85 -15.62 -5.08 -2.48
C ARG A 85 -14.18 -5.07 -2.96
N LEU A 86 -13.86 -4.26 -3.99
CA LEU A 86 -12.49 -4.11 -4.47
C LEU A 86 -11.54 -3.62 -3.38
N SER A 87 -11.95 -2.61 -2.60
CA SER A 87 -11.14 -2.13 -1.47
C SER A 87 -10.90 -3.22 -0.42
N GLN A 88 -11.90 -4.05 -0.13
CA GLN A 88 -11.76 -5.18 0.81
C GLN A 88 -10.82 -6.24 0.27
N SER A 89 -10.92 -6.59 -1.02
CA SER A 89 -9.99 -7.53 -1.66
C SER A 89 -8.55 -7.02 -1.63
N ILE A 90 -8.33 -5.72 -1.90
CA ILE A 90 -7.00 -5.10 -1.79
C ILE A 90 -6.48 -5.21 -0.35
N GLN A 91 -7.31 -4.90 0.64
CA GLN A 91 -6.94 -5.01 2.05
C GLN A 91 -6.46 -6.43 2.41
N VAL A 92 -7.19 -7.47 1.97
CA VAL A 92 -6.81 -8.88 2.21
C VAL A 92 -5.44 -9.21 1.60
N VAL A 93 -5.15 -8.72 0.39
CA VAL A 93 -3.84 -8.93 -0.24
C VAL A 93 -2.73 -8.30 0.60
N TYR A 94 -2.90 -7.06 1.06
CA TYR A 94 -1.91 -6.40 1.91
C TYR A 94 -1.75 -7.08 3.27
N GLU A 95 -2.85 -7.52 3.89
CA GLU A 95 -2.79 -8.30 5.14
C GLU A 95 -1.97 -9.58 4.93
N LYS A 96 -2.14 -10.27 3.80
CA LYS A 96 -1.35 -11.46 3.49
C LYS A 96 0.13 -11.15 3.28
N VAL A 97 0.46 -10.03 2.63
CA VAL A 97 1.84 -9.56 2.47
C VAL A 97 2.47 -9.27 3.83
N LEU A 98 1.71 -8.67 4.77
CA LEU A 98 2.19 -8.41 6.13
C LEU A 98 2.45 -9.70 6.91
N GLU A 99 1.60 -10.72 6.76
CA GLU A 99 1.87 -12.04 7.35
C GLU A 99 3.20 -12.64 6.84
N ILE A 100 3.43 -12.58 5.52
CA ILE A 100 4.68 -13.09 4.91
C ILE A 100 5.88 -12.28 5.43
N TYR A 101 5.75 -10.95 5.49
CA TYR A 101 6.79 -10.06 6.03
C TYR A 101 7.18 -10.41 7.47
N GLN A 102 6.19 -10.72 8.33
CA GLN A 102 6.43 -11.11 9.72
C GLN A 102 7.12 -12.47 9.86
N GLN A 103 6.95 -13.38 8.90
CA GLN A 103 7.53 -14.72 8.91
C GLN A 103 8.98 -14.77 8.39
N GLN A 104 9.49 -13.68 7.84
CA GLN A 104 10.85 -13.65 7.32
C GLN A 104 11.87 -13.90 8.44
N PRO A 105 12.88 -14.75 8.19
CA PRO A 105 13.87 -15.10 9.21
C PRO A 105 14.66 -13.86 9.66
N PRO A 106 15.15 -13.85 10.91
CA PRO A 106 16.09 -12.82 11.38
C PRO A 106 17.29 -12.75 10.44
N LEU A 107 17.76 -11.53 10.16
CA LEU A 107 19.00 -11.34 9.44
C LEU A 107 20.13 -11.93 10.30
N THR A 108 20.68 -13.05 9.85
CA THR A 108 21.87 -13.67 10.42
C THR A 108 23.06 -13.16 9.62
N PHE A 109 23.97 -12.45 10.29
CA PHE A 109 25.25 -12.12 9.66
C PHE A 109 26.12 -13.39 9.60
N PRO A 110 26.85 -13.63 8.50
CA PRO A 110 27.92 -14.63 8.47
C PRO A 110 29.06 -14.26 9.44
#